data_AF-A0A8C8FRU9-F1
#
_entry.id   AF-A0A8C8FRU9-F1
#
_cell.length_a   1.000
_cell.length_b   1.000
_cell.length_c   1.000
_cell.angle_alpha   90.00
_cell.angle_beta   90.00
_cell.angle_gamma   90.00
#
_symmetry.space_group_name_H-M   'P 1'
#
loop_
_entity.id
_entity.type
_entity.pdbx_description
1 polymer ?
#
loop_
_entity_poly.entity_id
_entity_poly.type
_entity_poly.pdbx_seq_one_letter_code
_entity_poly.pdbx_strand_id
1 'polypeptide(L)'
;MVMKARRRATAGKQRREMHSLRRVLRSPEIKQARKRRKRRRKRTLQEINRLLCLMCGCQEGAGDDIDALLETIEQSNGLTLQSEGCGASDNRPVLYVEHRNLNPETELKRYFGARAVLGDQRPRQRQRQFHRSTWMTIPKNTWPRFSRPGISMTLLESRDGLQYFTFEHSRDYQQIQFKFLDSVESMDPNNIVALLQMNPYHIDSLLQLSDVCRIQEDQEMARDLIERALYSFECAFHPVCSLTSGTSRLDYLRPENRAFYLAGYKHMMFLERRGCPRTALEYCRLILSLDPDSDPLCMLLLIDFLSLRSREYNFLLRLYQDWEVHRNLSQLPNFAFSVALSHFHLSQEDQTESKERERLKHKADLLLQDALIMFPGVLMPLLDLCTVQPDAAVSSHDFFGPRSQQTPALAELVSLYVGRTHTLWREGGVLLWLEECVREVLRRVDAKDPLVEDCQNKRKQRYQSAPLNIHRHVILSEIKEATSTLPLEVTTQSVMGFDPLPPLDSVSIGGVPVNVFQGLPSNSVPLCLTSWENQKKSAKTSQGLLEINVLWSEKCKSNPEQQQRTLGRCWRKRVQQYLYPQLNKSHIDIT
;
A
#
# COMPACT_ATOMS: atom_id res chain seq x y z
N MET A 1 49.58 -41.21 -14.46
CA MET A 1 50.13 -40.18 -15.36
C MET A 1 49.39 -40.04 -16.70
N VAL A 2 48.83 -41.11 -17.30
CA VAL A 2 48.21 -41.11 -18.64
C VAL A 2 46.95 -40.21 -18.78
N MET A 3 46.11 -40.10 -17.75
CA MET A 3 44.90 -39.24 -17.81
C MET A 3 45.20 -37.72 -17.80
N LYS A 4 46.30 -37.30 -17.16
CA LYS A 4 46.70 -35.87 -17.07
C LYS A 4 47.25 -35.37 -18.41
N ALA A 5 47.86 -36.26 -19.19
CA ALA A 5 48.32 -35.98 -20.55
C ALA A 5 47.15 -35.84 -21.55
N ARG A 6 46.14 -36.70 -21.47
CA ARG A 6 44.94 -36.62 -22.34
C ARG A 6 44.12 -35.35 -22.14
N ARG A 7 44.00 -34.85 -20.90
CA ARG A 7 43.29 -33.58 -20.61
C ARG A 7 44.03 -32.33 -21.11
N ARG A 8 45.37 -32.33 -21.11
CA ARG A 8 46.16 -31.21 -21.68
C ARG A 8 46.11 -31.17 -23.21
N ALA A 9 46.08 -32.33 -23.86
CA ALA A 9 45.95 -32.41 -25.33
C ALA A 9 44.60 -31.92 -25.85
N THR A 10 43.50 -32.21 -25.14
CA THR A 10 42.14 -31.76 -25.50
C THR A 10 41.94 -30.26 -25.29
N ALA A 11 42.46 -29.69 -24.19
CA ALA A 11 42.43 -28.24 -23.96
C ALA A 11 43.25 -27.45 -25.01
N GLY A 12 44.36 -28.01 -25.49
CA GLY A 12 45.16 -27.40 -26.56
C GLY A 12 44.44 -27.35 -27.91
N LYS A 13 43.61 -28.36 -28.22
CA LYS A 13 42.85 -28.45 -29.48
C LYS A 13 41.71 -27.42 -29.54
N GLN A 14 40.95 -27.28 -28.46
CA GLN A 14 39.85 -26.30 -28.37
C GLN A 14 40.33 -24.84 -28.44
N ARG A 15 41.51 -24.54 -27.86
CA ARG A 15 42.09 -23.19 -27.92
C ARG A 15 42.52 -22.80 -29.35
N ARG A 16 42.96 -23.77 -30.17
CA ARG A 16 43.33 -23.55 -31.57
C ARG A 16 42.11 -23.33 -32.47
N GLU A 17 41.01 -24.06 -32.25
CA GLU A 17 39.75 -23.88 -32.98
C GLU A 17 39.11 -22.50 -32.73
N MET A 18 39.12 -22.03 -31.48
CA MET A 18 38.57 -20.71 -31.13
C MET A 18 39.40 -19.56 -31.73
N HIS A 19 40.70 -19.74 -31.90
CA HIS A 19 41.58 -18.77 -32.54
C HIS A 19 41.41 -18.74 -34.07
N SER A 20 41.10 -19.90 -34.68
CA SER A 20 40.73 -20.02 -36.10
C SER A 20 39.43 -19.28 -36.41
N LEU A 21 38.37 -19.50 -35.61
CA LEU A 21 37.07 -18.82 -35.76
C LEU A 21 37.16 -17.28 -35.62
N ARG A 22 38.02 -16.79 -34.73
CA ARG A 22 38.28 -15.34 -34.56
C ARG A 22 39.05 -14.71 -35.74
N ARG A 23 39.80 -15.50 -36.51
CA ARG A 23 40.43 -15.06 -37.77
C ARG A 23 39.42 -15.02 -38.91
N VAL A 24 38.54 -16.02 -39.03
CA VAL A 24 37.49 -16.09 -40.05
C VAL A 24 36.52 -14.91 -39.92
N LEU A 25 36.13 -14.53 -38.70
CA LEU A 25 35.24 -13.37 -38.44
C LEU A 25 35.87 -12.00 -38.74
N ARG A 26 37.19 -11.91 -38.92
CA ARG A 26 37.91 -10.68 -39.30
C ARG A 26 38.24 -10.60 -40.79
N SER A 27 37.79 -11.57 -41.60
CA SER A 27 38.08 -11.56 -43.03
C SER A 27 37.50 -10.30 -43.72
N PRO A 28 38.25 -9.67 -44.66
CA PRO A 28 37.81 -8.47 -45.37
C PRO A 28 36.47 -8.66 -46.12
N GLU A 29 36.18 -9.88 -46.55
CA GLU A 29 34.99 -10.27 -47.31
C GLU A 29 33.69 -10.11 -46.51
N ILE A 30 33.68 -10.49 -45.22
CA ILE A 30 32.50 -10.35 -44.34
C ILE A 30 32.23 -8.87 -44.02
N LYS A 31 33.28 -8.05 -43.93
CA LYS A 31 33.15 -6.59 -43.77
C LYS A 31 32.56 -5.93 -45.03
N GLN A 32 32.99 -6.36 -46.22
CA GLN A 32 32.41 -5.88 -47.48
C GLN A 32 30.95 -6.29 -47.65
N ALA A 33 30.57 -7.51 -47.27
CA ALA A 33 29.17 -7.97 -47.29
C ALA A 33 28.26 -7.12 -46.36
N ARG A 34 28.72 -6.77 -45.16
CA ARG A 34 28.01 -5.87 -44.24
C ARG A 34 27.87 -4.45 -44.81
N LYS A 35 28.91 -3.93 -45.47
CA LYS A 35 28.88 -2.60 -46.11
C LYS A 35 27.91 -2.57 -47.31
N ARG A 36 27.85 -3.64 -48.10
CA ARG A 36 26.85 -3.83 -49.19
C ARG A 36 25.42 -3.89 -48.64
N ARG A 37 25.19 -4.62 -47.53
CA ARG A 37 23.86 -4.70 -46.87
C ARG A 37 23.40 -3.35 -46.31
N LYS A 38 24.32 -2.55 -45.74
CA LYS A 38 24.03 -1.19 -45.25
C LYS A 38 23.69 -0.22 -46.40
N ARG A 39 24.39 -0.33 -47.54
CA ARG A 39 24.08 0.43 -48.77
C ARG A 39 22.71 0.05 -49.37
N ARG A 40 22.37 -1.24 -49.41
CA ARG A 40 21.02 -1.70 -49.82
C ARG A 40 19.92 -1.10 -48.93
N ARG A 41 20.09 -1.15 -47.61
CA ARG A 41 19.11 -0.58 -46.65
C ARG A 41 18.91 0.93 -46.82
N LYS A 42 19.97 1.68 -47.13
CA LYS A 42 19.90 3.13 -47.41
C LYS A 42 19.16 3.43 -48.72
N ARG A 43 19.35 2.61 -49.76
CA ARG A 43 18.59 2.71 -51.01
C ARG A 43 17.10 2.42 -50.81
N THR A 44 16.75 1.37 -50.06
CA THR A 44 15.35 1.05 -49.74
C THR A 44 14.65 2.18 -48.97
N LEU A 45 15.37 2.85 -48.06
CA LEU A 45 14.82 3.99 -47.31
C LEU A 45 14.62 5.24 -48.19
N GLN A 46 15.50 5.47 -49.17
CA GLN A 46 15.32 6.51 -50.19
C GLN A 46 14.15 6.22 -51.14
N GLU A 47 13.94 4.94 -51.48
CA GLU A 47 12.80 4.51 -52.30
C GLU A 47 11.47 4.73 -51.58
N ILE A 48 11.41 4.41 -50.29
CA ILE A 48 10.24 4.67 -49.42
C ILE A 48 9.97 6.18 -49.32
N ASN A 49 11.01 7.01 -49.13
CA ASN A 49 10.85 8.47 -49.12
C ASN A 49 10.37 9.04 -50.47
N ARG A 50 10.82 8.48 -51.61
CA ARG A 50 10.31 8.86 -52.93
C ARG A 50 8.84 8.49 -53.11
N LEU A 51 8.44 7.30 -52.67
CA LEU A 51 7.04 6.85 -52.70
C LEU A 51 6.13 7.72 -51.81
N LEU A 52 6.63 8.14 -50.64
CA LEU A 52 5.91 9.09 -49.77
C LEU A 52 5.77 10.49 -50.41
N CYS A 53 6.78 10.98 -51.14
CA CYS A 53 6.68 12.25 -51.88
C CYS A 53 5.66 12.18 -53.03
N LEU A 54 5.58 11.05 -53.72
CA LEU A 54 4.61 10.82 -54.80
C LEU A 54 3.16 10.75 -54.31
N MET A 55 2.91 10.32 -53.07
CA MET A 55 1.57 10.27 -52.49
C MET A 55 1.06 11.61 -51.94
N CYS A 56 1.94 12.59 -51.68
CA CYS A 56 1.56 13.83 -50.97
C CYS A 56 1.57 15.09 -51.85
N GLY A 57 1.99 15.02 -53.12
CA GLY A 57 1.78 16.10 -54.08
C GLY A 57 2.50 17.44 -53.79
N CYS A 58 3.64 17.44 -53.09
CA CYS A 58 4.41 18.66 -52.82
C CYS A 58 5.68 18.73 -53.68
N GLN A 59 5.87 19.86 -54.37
CA GLN A 59 7.07 20.17 -55.17
C GLN A 59 8.32 20.35 -54.31
N GLU A 60 9.46 19.98 -54.90
CA GLU A 60 10.81 20.18 -54.34
C GLU A 60 11.15 21.68 -54.24
N GLY A 61 11.57 22.13 -53.05
CA GLY A 61 12.22 23.43 -52.90
C GLY A 61 12.47 23.83 -51.46
N ALA A 62 13.74 23.71 -51.03
CA ALA A 62 14.40 24.33 -49.86
C ALA A 62 13.78 24.02 -48.48
N GLY A 63 14.51 23.65 -47.44
CA GLY A 63 15.93 23.61 -47.12
C GLY A 63 15.93 23.47 -45.59
N ASP A 64 16.69 22.49 -45.10
CA ASP A 64 16.82 22.04 -43.71
C ASP A 64 16.49 23.06 -42.59
N ASP A 65 15.32 22.94 -41.96
CA ASP A 65 15.07 23.46 -40.60
C ASP A 65 14.47 22.34 -39.74
N ILE A 66 15.37 21.48 -39.25
CA ILE A 66 15.06 20.45 -38.24
C ILE A 66 14.59 21.11 -36.94
N ASP A 67 14.98 22.37 -36.69
CA ASP A 67 14.63 23.12 -35.49
C ASP A 67 13.16 23.59 -35.50
N ALA A 68 12.59 23.93 -36.67
CA ALA A 68 11.16 24.22 -36.79
C ALA A 68 10.27 22.97 -36.59
N LEU A 69 10.79 21.79 -36.99
CA LEU A 69 10.15 20.50 -36.73
C LEU A 69 10.26 20.08 -35.24
N LEU A 70 11.33 20.48 -34.54
CA LEU A 70 11.47 20.29 -33.10
C LEU A 70 10.51 21.19 -32.31
N GLU A 71 10.35 22.46 -32.70
CA GLU A 71 9.36 23.37 -32.07
C GLU A 71 7.92 22.87 -32.25
N THR A 72 7.58 22.31 -33.42
CA THR A 72 6.22 21.78 -33.67
C THR A 72 5.96 20.47 -32.89
N ILE A 73 7.01 19.67 -32.63
CA ILE A 73 6.92 18.44 -31.82
C ILE A 73 6.90 18.77 -30.31
N GLU A 74 7.59 19.83 -29.89
CA GLU A 74 7.52 20.34 -28.52
C GLU A 74 6.14 20.94 -28.20
N GLN A 75 5.47 21.56 -29.17
CA GLN A 75 4.09 22.04 -29.01
C GLN A 75 3.04 20.91 -28.98
N SER A 76 3.32 19.76 -29.60
CA SER A 76 2.38 18.63 -29.66
C SER A 76 2.58 17.58 -28.56
N ASN A 77 3.63 17.68 -27.74
CA ASN A 77 3.88 16.80 -26.59
C ASN A 77 4.34 17.58 -25.35
N GLY A 78 3.45 18.39 -24.77
CA GLY A 78 3.69 19.00 -23.47
C GLY A 78 3.58 17.99 -22.32
N LEU A 79 4.71 17.66 -21.67
CA LEU A 79 5.04 18.14 -20.31
C LEU A 79 6.11 17.27 -19.58
N THR A 80 7.36 17.74 -19.59
CA THR A 80 8.22 17.99 -18.40
C THR A 80 9.45 18.75 -18.88
N LEU A 81 10.05 19.73 -18.21
CA LEU A 81 10.05 20.20 -16.81
C LEU A 81 10.60 21.64 -16.89
N GLN A 82 9.90 22.66 -16.40
CA GLN A 82 10.54 23.88 -15.92
C GLN A 82 9.87 24.31 -14.62
N SER A 83 10.73 24.57 -13.64
CA SER A 83 10.42 25.17 -12.36
C SER A 83 10.30 26.68 -12.59
N GLU A 84 9.08 27.22 -12.57
CA GLU A 84 8.76 28.59 -12.18
C GLU A 84 7.24 28.80 -12.20
N GLY A 85 6.71 29.42 -11.14
CA GLY A 85 5.48 30.23 -11.12
C GLY A 85 4.14 29.63 -11.56
N CYS A 86 3.25 29.42 -10.59
CA CYS A 86 1.80 29.68 -10.64
C CYS A 86 1.03 29.41 -11.97
N GLY A 87 0.16 28.40 -11.99
CA GLY A 87 -1.11 28.50 -12.75
C GLY A 87 -1.43 27.52 -13.89
N ALA A 88 -0.83 26.32 -14.02
CA ALA A 88 -1.13 25.42 -15.15
C ALA A 88 -1.41 23.94 -14.80
N SER A 89 -2.25 23.64 -13.81
CA SER A 89 -2.65 22.23 -13.48
C SER A 89 -4.15 21.97 -13.40
N ASP A 90 -4.99 22.81 -14.04
CA ASP A 90 -6.42 22.82 -13.71
C ASP A 90 -7.32 21.87 -14.53
N ASN A 91 -6.84 21.19 -15.58
CA ASN A 91 -7.71 20.36 -16.45
C ASN A 91 -7.65 18.84 -16.21
N ARG A 92 -6.83 18.33 -15.28
CA ARG A 92 -6.75 16.89 -15.02
C ARG A 92 -7.87 16.45 -14.05
N PRO A 93 -8.50 15.28 -14.26
CA PRO A 93 -9.46 14.73 -13.29
C PRO A 93 -8.86 14.63 -11.89
N VAL A 94 -9.67 14.84 -10.85
CA VAL A 94 -9.22 14.82 -9.44
C VAL A 94 -8.49 13.52 -9.08
N LEU A 95 -8.99 12.38 -9.55
CA LEU A 95 -8.41 11.06 -9.28
C LEU A 95 -7.34 10.64 -10.31
N TYR A 96 -6.82 11.56 -11.12
CA TYR A 96 -5.70 11.26 -12.01
C TYR A 96 -4.47 10.85 -11.20
N VAL A 97 -3.85 9.75 -11.62
CA VAL A 97 -2.67 9.18 -10.96
C VAL A 97 -1.42 9.49 -11.78
N GLU A 98 -0.43 10.11 -11.16
CA GLU A 98 0.81 10.47 -11.85
C GLU A 98 1.78 9.27 -11.87
N HIS A 99 2.00 8.70 -13.06
CA HIS A 99 2.83 7.50 -13.23
C HIS A 99 4.22 7.59 -12.57
N ARG A 100 4.84 8.76 -12.61
CA ARG A 100 6.19 8.97 -12.05
C ARG A 100 6.22 8.81 -10.54
N ASN A 101 5.10 9.12 -9.90
CA ASN A 101 4.94 9.09 -8.47
C ASN A 101 4.45 7.71 -7.97
N LEU A 102 4.15 6.74 -8.85
CA LEU A 102 3.88 5.35 -8.46
C LEU A 102 5.15 4.58 -8.06
N ASN A 103 6.33 5.07 -8.47
CA ASN A 103 7.60 4.43 -8.13
C ASN A 103 8.20 5.07 -6.85
N PRO A 104 8.31 4.34 -5.73
CA PRO A 104 8.86 4.90 -4.49
C PRO A 104 10.30 5.39 -4.61
N GLU A 105 11.08 4.84 -5.54
CA GLU A 105 12.44 5.33 -5.74
C GLU A 105 12.48 6.77 -6.22
N THR A 106 11.49 7.27 -6.96
CA THR A 106 11.50 8.66 -7.46
C THR A 106 11.39 9.64 -6.30
N GLU A 107 10.51 9.35 -5.34
CA GLU A 107 10.34 10.11 -4.11
C GLU A 107 11.59 10.01 -3.21
N LEU A 108 12.13 8.80 -3.00
CA LEU A 108 13.35 8.62 -2.21
C LEU A 108 14.55 9.35 -2.84
N LYS A 109 14.69 9.33 -4.17
CA LYS A 109 15.75 10.05 -4.89
C LYS A 109 15.58 11.56 -4.76
N ARG A 110 14.35 12.07 -4.63
CA ARG A 110 14.07 13.47 -4.35
C ARG A 110 14.55 13.88 -2.96
N TYR A 111 14.31 13.06 -1.94
CA TYR A 111 14.72 13.39 -0.56
C TYR A 111 16.21 13.18 -0.28
N PHE A 112 16.78 12.04 -0.69
CA PHE A 112 18.14 11.64 -0.31
C PHE A 112 19.17 11.81 -1.43
N GLY A 113 18.72 12.13 -2.65
CA GLY A 113 19.56 12.16 -3.84
C GLY A 113 19.79 10.77 -4.44
N ALA A 114 20.00 10.72 -5.75
CA ALA A 114 20.10 9.46 -6.49
C ALA A 114 21.25 8.54 -6.03
N ARG A 115 22.37 9.13 -5.58
CA ARG A 115 23.55 8.41 -5.12
C ARG A 115 23.34 7.69 -3.78
N ALA A 116 22.55 8.28 -2.88
CA ALA A 116 22.27 7.67 -1.58
C ALA A 116 21.29 6.49 -1.72
N VAL A 117 20.31 6.60 -2.62
CA VAL A 117 19.26 5.59 -2.80
C VAL A 117 19.74 4.39 -3.61
N LEU A 118 20.50 4.61 -4.68
CA LEU A 118 20.99 3.53 -5.56
C LEU A 118 22.36 2.98 -5.14
N GLY A 119 23.07 3.67 -4.23
CA GLY A 119 24.46 3.38 -3.91
C GLY A 119 25.38 3.44 -5.14
N ASP A 120 26.49 2.69 -5.09
CA ASP A 120 27.41 2.54 -6.24
C ASP A 120 26.90 1.58 -7.34
N GLN A 121 25.63 1.13 -7.25
CA GLN A 121 25.00 0.35 -8.29
C GLN A 121 24.64 1.25 -9.49
N ARG A 122 25.66 1.68 -10.24
CA ARG A 122 25.44 2.10 -11.63
C ARG A 122 24.83 0.89 -12.36
N PRO A 123 23.72 1.04 -13.10
CA PRO A 123 23.17 -0.04 -13.90
C PRO A 123 24.14 -0.36 -15.05
N ARG A 124 25.17 -1.15 -14.75
CA ARG A 124 26.09 -1.76 -15.71
C ARG A 124 25.45 -3.04 -16.22
N GLN A 125 24.35 -2.92 -16.95
CA GLN A 125 23.98 -3.86 -18.01
C GLN A 125 22.74 -3.38 -18.74
N ARG A 126 22.92 -2.89 -19.97
CA ARG A 126 21.88 -2.96 -21.01
C ARG A 126 21.75 -4.43 -21.45
N GLN A 127 21.25 -5.30 -20.57
CA GLN A 127 20.57 -6.50 -21.05
C GLN A 127 19.10 -6.10 -21.19
N ARG A 128 18.67 -5.79 -22.41
CA ARG A 128 17.25 -5.75 -22.75
C ARG A 128 16.73 -7.18 -22.62
N GLN A 129 16.34 -7.58 -21.42
CA GLN A 129 15.34 -8.63 -21.27
C GLN A 129 14.00 -7.99 -21.66
N PHE A 130 13.23 -8.67 -22.51
CA PHE A 130 11.89 -8.26 -22.94
C PHE A 130 10.88 -8.45 -21.80
N HIS A 131 11.15 -7.89 -20.63
CA HIS A 131 10.14 -7.78 -19.59
C HIS A 131 9.18 -6.65 -19.99
N ARG A 132 7.87 -6.87 -19.79
CA ARG A 132 6.88 -5.80 -19.94
C ARG A 132 7.31 -4.63 -19.04
N SER A 133 7.15 -3.41 -19.54
CA SER A 133 7.33 -2.22 -18.70
C SER A 133 6.23 -2.23 -17.64
N THR A 134 6.61 -2.43 -16.38
CA THR A 134 5.74 -2.32 -15.22
C THR A 134 5.90 -0.93 -14.59
N TRP A 135 4.80 -0.39 -14.08
CA TRP A 135 4.66 0.90 -13.43
C TRP A 135 4.48 0.78 -11.92
N MET A 136 3.79 -0.26 -11.43
CA MET A 136 3.54 -0.42 -9.99
C MET A 136 4.75 -1.00 -9.27
N THR A 137 5.38 -2.03 -9.85
CA THR A 137 6.50 -2.74 -9.21
C THR A 137 7.60 -3.08 -10.19
N ILE A 138 8.84 -3.15 -9.71
CA ILE A 138 9.99 -3.53 -10.52
C ILE A 138 10.33 -4.99 -10.21
N PRO A 139 10.35 -5.89 -11.21
CA PRO A 139 10.68 -7.28 -10.97
C PRO A 139 12.11 -7.41 -10.42
N LYS A 140 12.25 -8.14 -9.31
CA LYS A 140 13.55 -8.37 -8.66
C LYS A 140 14.20 -9.64 -9.18
N ASN A 141 15.53 -9.63 -9.25
CA ASN A 141 16.32 -10.80 -9.67
C ASN A 141 16.23 -11.98 -8.69
N THR A 142 15.84 -11.72 -7.44
CA THR A 142 15.64 -12.72 -6.38
C THR A 142 14.34 -13.49 -6.54
N TRP A 143 13.40 -12.99 -7.34
CA TRP A 143 12.11 -13.64 -7.52
C TRP A 143 12.24 -14.87 -8.42
N PRO A 144 11.46 -15.94 -8.14
CA PRO A 144 11.31 -17.07 -9.04
C PRO A 144 10.99 -16.61 -10.48
N ARG A 145 11.27 -17.46 -11.47
CA ARG A 145 10.93 -17.10 -12.86
C ARG A 145 9.44 -16.91 -13.00
N PHE A 146 9.02 -15.77 -13.54
CA PHE A 146 7.62 -15.52 -13.83
C PHE A 146 7.11 -16.53 -14.86
N SER A 147 6.19 -17.38 -14.43
CA SER A 147 5.42 -18.31 -15.27
C SER A 147 4.01 -17.74 -15.49
N ARG A 148 3.17 -18.43 -16.26
CA ARG A 148 1.76 -18.04 -16.42
C ARG A 148 1.12 -18.01 -15.03
N PRO A 149 0.67 -16.84 -14.53
CA PRO A 149 0.27 -16.71 -13.13
C PRO A 149 -1.09 -17.36 -12.85
N GLY A 150 -1.79 -17.86 -13.87
CA GLY A 150 -3.13 -18.44 -13.72
C GLY A 150 -4.23 -17.39 -13.53
N ILE A 151 -3.88 -16.11 -13.54
CA ILE A 151 -4.80 -14.97 -13.49
C ILE A 151 -4.75 -14.19 -14.81
N SER A 152 -5.90 -13.69 -15.24
CA SER A 152 -6.04 -12.80 -16.40
C SER A 152 -7.10 -11.76 -16.13
N MET A 153 -7.02 -10.60 -16.78
CA MET A 153 -8.05 -9.57 -16.67
C MET A 153 -8.86 -9.48 -17.95
N THR A 154 -10.19 -9.47 -17.83
CA THR A 154 -11.13 -9.36 -18.95
C THR A 154 -11.89 -8.03 -18.88
N LEU A 155 -12.19 -7.47 -20.06
CA LEU A 155 -13.04 -6.29 -20.21
C LEU A 155 -14.49 -6.79 -20.28
N LEU A 156 -15.31 -6.38 -19.31
CA LEU A 156 -16.73 -6.75 -19.24
C LEU A 156 -17.58 -5.83 -20.10
N GLU A 157 -17.44 -4.52 -19.89
CA GLU A 157 -18.23 -3.52 -20.61
C GLU A 157 -17.45 -2.21 -20.74
N SER A 158 -17.86 -1.38 -21.71
CA SER A 158 -17.40 0.00 -21.86
C SER A 158 -18.62 0.89 -21.97
N ARG A 159 -18.80 1.79 -21.00
CA ARG A 159 -19.99 2.65 -20.85
C ARG A 159 -19.56 4.05 -20.45
N ASP A 160 -20.09 5.07 -21.15
CA ASP A 160 -19.86 6.49 -20.85
C ASP A 160 -18.37 6.90 -20.75
N GLY A 161 -17.52 6.28 -21.59
CA GLY A 161 -16.07 6.50 -21.55
C GLY A 161 -15.34 5.80 -20.40
N LEU A 162 -16.06 5.06 -19.55
CA LEU A 162 -15.52 4.18 -18.52
C LEU A 162 -15.41 2.74 -19.03
N GLN A 163 -14.41 2.01 -18.54
CA GLN A 163 -14.15 0.62 -18.89
C GLN A 163 -14.20 -0.24 -17.64
N TYR A 164 -15.06 -1.25 -17.62
CA TYR A 164 -15.26 -2.13 -16.48
C TYR A 164 -14.55 -3.45 -16.70
N PHE A 165 -13.69 -3.81 -15.75
CA PHE A 165 -12.86 -5.01 -15.82
C PHE A 165 -13.20 -6.00 -14.71
N THR A 166 -12.76 -7.23 -14.89
CA THR A 166 -12.71 -8.24 -13.82
C THR A 166 -11.46 -9.10 -13.97
N PHE A 167 -10.93 -9.58 -12.84
CA PHE A 167 -9.98 -10.67 -12.86
C PHE A 167 -10.71 -12.01 -13.02
N GLU A 168 -10.05 -12.93 -13.71
CA GLU A 168 -10.49 -14.29 -13.93
C GLU A 168 -9.37 -15.25 -13.53
N HIS A 169 -9.76 -16.31 -12.83
CA HIS A 169 -8.86 -17.37 -12.42
C HIS A 169 -8.98 -18.57 -13.36
N SER A 170 -7.84 -19.07 -13.84
CA SER A 170 -7.79 -20.33 -14.60
C SER A 170 -8.21 -21.50 -13.72
N ARG A 171 -8.62 -22.62 -14.34
CA ARG A 171 -8.99 -23.84 -13.59
C ARG A 171 -7.86 -24.34 -12.68
N ASP A 172 -6.62 -24.27 -13.15
CA ASP A 172 -5.45 -24.65 -12.35
C ASP A 172 -5.26 -23.71 -11.16
N TYR A 173 -5.48 -22.39 -11.36
CA TYR A 173 -5.42 -21.41 -10.27
C TYR A 173 -6.51 -21.63 -9.23
N GLN A 174 -7.73 -21.95 -9.66
CA GLN A 174 -8.84 -22.29 -8.75
C GLN A 174 -8.52 -23.53 -7.90
N GLN A 175 -7.87 -24.55 -8.47
CA GLN A 175 -7.41 -25.71 -7.68
C GLN A 175 -6.38 -25.33 -6.62
N ILE A 176 -5.48 -24.40 -6.94
CA ILE A 176 -4.51 -23.86 -5.97
C ILE A 176 -5.25 -23.04 -4.90
N GLN A 177 -6.28 -22.29 -5.28
CA GLN A 177 -7.13 -21.54 -4.35
C GLN A 177 -7.80 -22.45 -3.32
N PHE A 178 -8.35 -23.60 -3.73
CA PHE A 178 -8.93 -24.55 -2.79
C PHE A 178 -7.89 -25.07 -1.78
N LYS A 179 -6.69 -25.43 -2.25
CA LYS A 179 -5.58 -25.83 -1.36
C LYS A 179 -5.14 -24.72 -0.41
N PHE A 180 -5.20 -23.47 -0.86
CA PHE A 180 -4.94 -22.31 -0.01
C PHE A 180 -6.00 -22.21 1.09
N LEU A 181 -7.29 -22.34 0.77
CA LEU A 181 -8.36 -22.32 1.76
C LEU A 181 -8.18 -23.43 2.81
N ASP A 182 -7.88 -24.67 2.37
CA ASP A 182 -7.56 -25.78 3.27
C ASP A 182 -6.35 -25.47 4.17
N SER A 183 -5.33 -24.81 3.60
CA SER A 183 -4.13 -24.40 4.34
C SER A 183 -4.44 -23.33 5.38
N VAL A 184 -5.31 -22.38 5.08
CA VAL A 184 -5.75 -21.35 6.04
C VAL A 184 -6.60 -21.95 7.14
N GLU A 185 -7.48 -22.90 6.82
CA GLU A 185 -8.29 -23.63 7.81
C GLU A 185 -7.40 -24.44 8.77
N SER A 186 -6.28 -24.97 8.29
CA SER A 186 -5.32 -25.73 9.12
C SER A 186 -4.58 -24.89 10.17
N MET A 187 -4.61 -23.55 10.05
CA MET A 187 -3.91 -22.59 10.93
C MET A 187 -2.39 -22.75 11.02
N ASP A 188 -1.77 -23.55 10.14
CA ASP A 188 -0.32 -23.70 10.07
C ASP A 188 0.28 -22.88 8.91
N PRO A 189 1.06 -21.80 9.21
CA PRO A 189 1.71 -21.00 8.18
C PRO A 189 2.66 -21.80 7.28
N ASN A 190 3.20 -22.93 7.75
CA ASN A 190 4.10 -23.77 6.94
C ASN A 190 3.39 -24.37 5.73
N ASN A 191 2.07 -24.63 5.81
CA ASN A 191 1.29 -25.11 4.68
C ASN A 191 1.21 -24.06 3.57
N ILE A 192 1.06 -22.78 3.94
CA ILE A 192 1.06 -21.66 3.00
C ILE A 192 2.45 -21.48 2.37
N VAL A 193 3.52 -21.64 3.17
CA VAL A 193 4.91 -21.60 2.67
C VAL A 193 5.14 -22.74 1.66
N ALA A 194 4.73 -23.96 1.97
CA ALA A 194 4.84 -25.10 1.07
C ALA A 194 4.06 -24.87 -0.24
N LEU A 195 2.86 -24.28 -0.15
CA LEU A 195 2.06 -23.93 -1.31
C LEU A 195 2.76 -22.90 -2.20
N LEU A 196 3.38 -21.87 -1.60
CA LEU A 196 4.15 -20.85 -2.33
C LEU A 196 5.46 -21.37 -2.93
N GLN A 197 6.09 -22.40 -2.35
CA GLN A 197 7.25 -23.04 -2.98
C GLN A 197 6.87 -23.69 -4.31
N MET A 198 5.68 -24.27 -4.40
CA MET A 198 5.16 -24.89 -5.63
C MET A 198 4.49 -23.90 -6.57
N ASN A 199 3.80 -22.90 -6.02
CA ASN A 199 3.00 -21.92 -6.75
C ASN A 199 3.41 -20.50 -6.35
N PRO A 200 4.56 -20.02 -6.84
CA PRO A 200 5.19 -18.86 -6.25
C PRO A 200 4.43 -17.54 -6.47
N TYR A 201 3.48 -17.50 -7.39
CA TYR A 201 2.70 -16.32 -7.75
C TYR A 201 1.21 -16.44 -7.41
N HIS A 202 0.84 -17.36 -6.51
CA HIS A 202 -0.53 -17.41 -5.97
C HIS A 202 -0.78 -16.22 -5.04
N ILE A 203 -1.72 -15.36 -5.42
CA ILE A 203 -1.90 -14.03 -4.81
C ILE A 203 -2.28 -14.13 -3.34
N ASP A 204 -3.34 -14.88 -3.00
CA ASP A 204 -3.86 -14.86 -1.63
C ASP A 204 -2.88 -15.50 -0.64
N SER A 205 -2.11 -16.49 -1.09
CA SER A 205 -1.00 -17.03 -0.30
C SER A 205 0.10 -15.98 -0.06
N LEU A 206 0.45 -15.17 -1.07
CA LEU A 206 1.42 -14.08 -0.92
C LEU A 206 0.92 -13.03 0.08
N LEU A 207 -0.36 -12.63 -0.02
CA LEU A 207 -0.97 -11.66 0.89
C LEU A 207 -1.03 -12.19 2.32
N GLN A 208 -1.47 -13.44 2.51
CA GLN A 208 -1.59 -14.06 3.82
C GLN A 208 -0.23 -14.31 4.47
N LEU A 209 0.77 -14.77 3.70
CA LEU A 209 2.13 -14.94 4.22
C LEU A 209 2.78 -13.59 4.53
N SER A 210 2.47 -12.53 3.77
CA SER A 210 2.93 -11.17 4.08
C SER A 210 2.44 -10.72 5.46
N ASP A 211 1.19 -11.02 5.82
CA ASP A 211 0.68 -10.73 7.17
C ASP A 211 1.44 -11.50 8.26
N VAL A 212 1.73 -12.78 8.02
CA VAL A 212 2.53 -13.59 8.95
C VAL A 212 3.94 -13.00 9.13
N CYS A 213 4.64 -12.67 8.03
CA CYS A 213 5.96 -12.04 8.07
C CYS A 213 5.94 -10.70 8.81
N ARG A 214 4.91 -9.88 8.57
CA ARG A 214 4.71 -8.60 9.26
C ARG A 214 4.55 -8.76 10.77
N ILE A 215 3.80 -9.78 11.22
CA ILE A 215 3.59 -10.10 12.65
C ILE A 215 4.86 -10.67 13.30
N GLN A 216 5.71 -11.33 12.52
CA GLN A 216 7.04 -11.82 12.89
C GLN A 216 8.12 -10.73 12.81
N GLU A 217 7.73 -9.49 12.54
CA GLU A 217 8.63 -8.32 12.42
C GLU A 217 9.59 -8.37 11.22
N ASP A 218 9.40 -9.30 10.27
CA ASP A 218 10.12 -9.34 8.99
C ASP A 218 9.40 -8.46 7.95
N GLN A 219 9.58 -7.15 8.10
CA GLN A 219 8.96 -6.14 7.23
C GLN A 219 9.49 -6.20 5.79
N GLU A 220 10.75 -6.60 5.59
CA GLU A 220 11.35 -6.64 4.27
C GLU A 220 10.76 -7.76 3.42
N MET A 221 10.64 -8.96 3.99
CA MET A 221 10.00 -10.09 3.34
C MET A 221 8.51 -9.82 3.13
N ALA A 222 7.82 -9.28 4.14
CA ALA A 222 6.40 -8.94 4.03
C ALA A 222 6.13 -8.00 2.84
N ARG A 223 6.94 -6.94 2.70
CA ARG A 223 6.87 -6.02 1.56
C ARG A 223 7.17 -6.70 0.24
N ASP A 224 8.21 -7.54 0.19
CA ASP A 224 8.60 -8.26 -1.03
C ASP A 224 7.47 -9.15 -1.57
N LEU A 225 6.75 -9.83 -0.67
CA LEU A 225 5.60 -10.66 -1.02
C LEU A 225 4.43 -9.83 -1.60
N ILE A 226 4.17 -8.64 -1.06
CA ILE A 226 3.14 -7.74 -1.62
C ILE A 226 3.55 -7.19 -2.98
N GLU A 227 4.79 -6.73 -3.13
CA GLU A 227 5.30 -6.24 -4.42
C GLU A 227 5.22 -7.33 -5.49
N ARG A 228 5.47 -8.58 -5.10
CA ARG A 228 5.34 -9.73 -5.98
C ARG A 228 3.89 -10.04 -6.37
N ALA A 229 2.93 -9.84 -5.46
CA ALA A 229 1.51 -9.98 -5.77
C ALA A 229 1.07 -8.90 -6.77
N LEU A 230 1.46 -7.64 -6.54
CA LEU A 230 1.17 -6.52 -7.46
C LEU A 230 1.79 -6.75 -8.85
N TYR A 231 3.03 -7.23 -8.91
CA TYR A 231 3.68 -7.58 -10.18
C TYR A 231 2.86 -8.62 -10.98
N SER A 232 2.25 -9.57 -10.29
CA SER A 232 1.45 -10.63 -10.91
C SER A 232 0.15 -10.06 -11.51
N PHE A 233 -0.53 -9.18 -10.77
CA PHE A 233 -1.70 -8.45 -11.29
C PHE A 233 -1.34 -7.57 -12.48
N GLU A 234 -0.22 -6.85 -12.39
CA GLU A 234 0.21 -5.94 -13.44
C GLU A 234 0.56 -6.68 -14.74
N CYS A 235 1.14 -7.86 -14.63
CA CYS A 235 1.34 -8.75 -15.78
C CYS A 235 0.02 -9.26 -16.38
N ALA A 236 -1.04 -9.35 -15.57
CA ALA A 236 -2.35 -9.86 -15.95
C ALA A 236 -3.31 -8.78 -16.50
N PHE A 237 -2.95 -7.49 -16.40
CA PHE A 237 -3.79 -6.42 -16.91
C PHE A 237 -4.11 -6.57 -18.40
N HIS A 238 -5.38 -6.28 -18.71
CA HIS A 238 -5.86 -6.16 -20.07
C HIS A 238 -5.14 -5.01 -20.77
N PRO A 239 -4.71 -5.14 -22.04
CA PRO A 239 -3.92 -4.11 -22.74
C PRO A 239 -4.56 -2.72 -22.81
N VAL A 240 -5.89 -2.64 -22.74
CA VAL A 240 -6.63 -1.36 -22.76
C VAL A 240 -6.86 -0.77 -21.37
N CYS A 241 -6.60 -1.52 -20.31
CA CYS A 241 -6.75 -1.03 -18.96
C CYS A 241 -5.66 0.00 -18.66
N SER A 242 -6.11 1.17 -18.21
CA SER A 242 -5.24 2.25 -17.81
C SER A 242 -5.31 2.43 -16.30
N LEU A 243 -4.14 2.43 -15.65
CA LEU A 243 -4.03 2.66 -14.20
C LEU A 243 -4.10 4.15 -13.82
N THR A 244 -3.99 5.06 -14.78
CA THR A 244 -3.71 6.47 -14.47
C THR A 244 -4.69 7.47 -15.00
N SER A 245 -5.38 7.12 -16.08
CA SER A 245 -6.45 7.94 -16.64
C SER A 245 -7.66 8.05 -15.72
N GLY A 246 -7.82 7.14 -14.74
CA GLY A 246 -8.98 7.10 -13.87
C GLY A 246 -10.27 6.65 -14.57
N THR A 247 -10.19 6.00 -15.74
CA THR A 247 -11.35 5.51 -16.51
C THR A 247 -11.61 4.01 -16.35
N SER A 248 -10.68 3.28 -15.74
CA SER A 248 -10.82 1.85 -15.48
C SER A 248 -11.57 1.63 -14.17
N ARG A 249 -12.58 0.75 -14.19
CA ARG A 249 -13.40 0.37 -13.03
C ARG A 249 -13.23 -1.11 -12.72
N LEU A 250 -13.23 -1.44 -11.43
CA LEU A 250 -13.07 -2.80 -10.94
C LEU A 250 -14.05 -3.03 -9.79
N ASP A 251 -15.11 -3.79 -10.02
CA ASP A 251 -16.16 -4.00 -9.01
C ASP A 251 -15.65 -4.83 -7.82
N TYR A 252 -15.80 -4.31 -6.60
CA TYR A 252 -15.39 -4.98 -5.36
C TYR A 252 -16.34 -6.11 -4.92
N LEU A 253 -17.56 -6.14 -5.46
CA LEU A 253 -18.51 -7.23 -5.19
C LEU A 253 -18.00 -8.58 -5.71
N ARG A 254 -17.07 -8.58 -6.67
CA ARG A 254 -16.43 -9.79 -7.20
C ARG A 254 -15.25 -10.23 -6.33
N PRO A 255 -15.25 -11.45 -5.76
CA PRO A 255 -14.15 -11.94 -4.94
C PRO A 255 -12.77 -11.88 -5.63
N GLU A 256 -12.73 -12.14 -6.93
CA GLU A 256 -11.50 -12.14 -7.75
C GLU A 256 -10.82 -10.77 -7.78
N ASN A 257 -11.61 -9.69 -7.65
CA ASN A 257 -11.11 -8.32 -7.67
C ASN A 257 -10.60 -7.87 -6.30
N ARG A 258 -11.13 -8.41 -5.20
CA ARG A 258 -10.82 -7.95 -3.83
C ARG A 258 -9.34 -8.09 -3.49
N ALA A 259 -8.71 -9.17 -3.95
CA ALA A 259 -7.29 -9.40 -3.74
C ALA A 259 -6.42 -8.26 -4.31
N PHE A 260 -6.82 -7.62 -5.42
CA PHE A 260 -6.10 -6.47 -5.98
C PHE A 260 -6.24 -5.23 -5.09
N TYR A 261 -7.45 -4.95 -4.60
CA TYR A 261 -7.70 -3.87 -3.65
C TYR A 261 -6.86 -4.04 -2.37
N LEU A 262 -6.83 -5.25 -1.81
CA LEU A 262 -6.05 -5.55 -0.60
C LEU A 262 -4.54 -5.47 -0.84
N ALA A 263 -4.06 -5.96 -1.99
CA ALA A 263 -2.65 -5.84 -2.37
C ALA A 263 -2.24 -4.37 -2.50
N GLY A 264 -3.05 -3.55 -3.17
CA GLY A 264 -2.83 -2.11 -3.30
C GLY A 264 -2.82 -1.40 -1.94
N TYR A 265 -3.81 -1.68 -1.09
CA TYR A 265 -3.91 -1.09 0.25
C TYR A 265 -2.71 -1.47 1.13
N LYS A 266 -2.34 -2.75 1.19
CA LYS A 266 -1.17 -3.20 1.98
C LYS A 266 0.11 -2.55 1.47
N HIS A 267 0.29 -2.45 0.15
CA HIS A 267 1.45 -1.78 -0.44
C HIS A 267 1.51 -0.30 -0.07
N MET A 268 0.39 0.42 -0.18
CA MET A 268 0.25 1.81 0.25
C MET A 268 0.65 1.99 1.71
N MET A 269 0.20 1.11 2.61
CA MET A 269 0.57 1.18 4.04
C MET A 269 2.06 0.93 4.26
N PHE A 270 2.71 0.04 3.50
CA PHE A 270 4.17 -0.12 3.55
C PHE A 270 4.91 1.13 3.05
N LEU A 271 4.41 1.80 2.02
CA LEU A 271 4.98 3.03 1.49
C LEU A 271 4.89 4.18 2.50
N GLU A 272 3.76 4.32 3.16
CA GLU A 272 3.52 5.32 4.20
C GLU A 272 4.53 5.16 5.36
N ARG A 273 4.70 3.94 5.87
CA ARG A 273 5.65 3.61 6.94
C ARG A 273 7.12 3.78 6.52
N ARG A 274 7.42 3.60 5.22
CA ARG A 274 8.76 3.83 4.65
C ARG A 274 9.09 5.32 4.48
N GLY A 275 8.14 6.23 4.72
CA GLY A 275 8.34 7.66 4.51
C GLY A 275 8.24 8.06 3.04
N CYS A 276 7.42 7.36 2.25
CA CYS A 276 7.07 7.72 0.88
C CYS A 276 5.58 8.14 0.79
N PRO A 277 5.16 9.20 1.50
CA PRO A 277 3.75 9.59 1.56
C PRO A 277 3.20 10.06 0.21
N ARG A 278 4.02 10.64 -0.68
CA ARG A 278 3.55 11.05 -2.00
C ARG A 278 3.21 9.83 -2.87
N THR A 279 4.08 8.82 -2.86
CA THR A 279 3.83 7.56 -3.56
C THR A 279 2.60 6.85 -2.98
N ALA A 280 2.47 6.83 -1.64
CA ALA A 280 1.29 6.29 -0.99
C ALA A 280 0.00 7.02 -1.41
N LEU A 281 0.03 8.36 -1.54
CA LEU A 281 -1.12 9.14 -2.00
C LEU A 281 -1.55 8.74 -3.41
N GLU A 282 -0.62 8.49 -4.33
CA GLU A 282 -0.96 8.02 -5.68
C GLU A 282 -1.61 6.64 -5.67
N TYR A 283 -1.16 5.73 -4.80
CA TYR A 283 -1.83 4.44 -4.61
C TYR A 283 -3.22 4.60 -3.99
N CYS A 284 -3.40 5.54 -3.06
CA CYS A 284 -4.71 5.85 -2.49
C CYS A 284 -5.68 6.33 -3.58
N ARG A 285 -5.23 7.24 -4.46
CA ARG A 285 -6.01 7.69 -5.62
C ARG A 285 -6.30 6.57 -6.60
N LEU A 286 -5.31 5.71 -6.88
CA LEU A 286 -5.50 4.55 -7.75
C LEU A 286 -6.61 3.66 -7.21
N ILE A 287 -6.56 3.26 -5.94
CA ILE A 287 -7.56 2.38 -5.32
C ILE A 287 -8.94 3.05 -5.35
N LEU A 288 -9.03 4.33 -4.98
CA LEU A 288 -10.28 5.09 -5.01
C LEU A 288 -10.84 5.23 -6.44
N SER A 289 -9.98 5.31 -7.46
CA SER A 289 -10.42 5.43 -8.86
C SER A 289 -11.05 4.17 -9.44
N LEU A 290 -10.80 3.00 -8.83
CA LEU A 290 -11.35 1.72 -9.28
C LEU A 290 -12.85 1.60 -9.03
N ASP A 291 -13.32 2.15 -7.90
CA ASP A 291 -14.72 2.23 -7.52
C ASP A 291 -14.95 3.49 -6.66
N PRO A 292 -15.02 4.68 -7.29
CA PRO A 292 -15.11 5.95 -6.58
C PRO A 292 -16.45 6.13 -5.87
N ASP A 293 -17.51 5.47 -6.35
CA ASP A 293 -18.86 5.61 -5.82
C ASP A 293 -19.05 4.74 -4.57
N SER A 294 -18.72 3.45 -4.63
CA SER A 294 -18.91 2.58 -3.47
C SER A 294 -17.84 2.76 -2.39
N ASP A 295 -16.62 3.17 -2.78
CA ASP A 295 -15.43 3.28 -1.92
C ASP A 295 -15.32 2.10 -0.90
N PRO A 296 -15.11 0.87 -1.38
CA PRO A 296 -15.23 -0.35 -0.58
C PRO A 296 -14.22 -0.45 0.56
N LEU A 297 -13.06 0.21 0.43
CA LEU A 297 -12.02 0.24 1.45
C LEU A 297 -12.02 1.56 2.24
N CYS A 298 -13.01 2.43 2.04
CA CYS A 298 -13.11 3.76 2.65
C CYS A 298 -11.82 4.58 2.51
N MET A 299 -11.26 4.65 1.29
CA MET A 299 -10.05 5.41 1.00
C MET A 299 -10.23 6.90 1.30
N LEU A 300 -11.46 7.41 1.25
CA LEU A 300 -11.80 8.78 1.68
C LEU A 300 -11.48 9.04 3.16
N LEU A 301 -11.46 8.03 4.04
CA LEU A 301 -11.07 8.19 5.45
C LEU A 301 -9.55 8.29 5.67
N LEU A 302 -8.75 8.15 4.60
CA LEU A 302 -7.30 8.06 4.67
C LEU A 302 -6.58 9.03 3.71
N ILE A 303 -7.26 9.45 2.63
CA ILE A 303 -6.68 10.33 1.60
C ILE A 303 -6.24 11.69 2.14
N ASP A 304 -6.95 12.22 3.13
CA ASP A 304 -6.64 13.50 3.77
C ASP A 304 -5.30 13.44 4.51
N PHE A 305 -5.07 12.39 5.29
CA PHE A 305 -3.83 12.17 6.01
C PHE A 305 -2.63 12.06 5.08
N LEU A 306 -2.75 11.28 3.99
CA LEU A 306 -1.68 11.15 3.01
C LEU A 306 -1.42 12.47 2.27
N SER A 307 -2.47 13.25 2.00
CA SER A 307 -2.35 14.57 1.37
C SER A 307 -1.60 15.55 2.27
N LEU A 308 -1.94 15.61 3.56
CA LEU A 308 -1.23 16.43 4.55
C LEU A 308 0.24 16.00 4.69
N ARG A 309 0.50 14.69 4.82
CA ARG A 309 1.87 14.15 4.95
C ARG A 309 2.75 14.40 3.72
N SER A 310 2.15 14.42 2.53
CA SER A 310 2.87 14.71 1.28
C SER A 310 2.90 16.20 0.92
N ARG A 311 2.31 17.07 1.76
CA ARG A 311 2.16 18.52 1.55
C ARG A 311 1.38 18.87 0.28
N GLU A 312 0.47 18.00 -0.13
CA GLU A 312 -0.42 18.19 -1.28
C GLU A 312 -1.73 18.85 -0.84
N TYR A 313 -1.62 20.00 -0.17
CA TYR A 313 -2.76 20.73 0.41
C TYR A 313 -3.77 21.14 -0.66
N ASN A 314 -3.30 21.69 -1.78
CA ASN A 314 -4.14 22.14 -2.90
C ASN A 314 -4.96 21.00 -3.51
N PHE A 315 -4.40 19.78 -3.57
CA PHE A 315 -5.13 18.61 -4.04
C PHE A 315 -6.28 18.26 -3.08
N LEU A 316 -6.03 18.23 -1.78
CA LEU A 316 -7.08 17.93 -0.79
C LEU A 316 -8.20 18.98 -0.85
N LEU A 317 -7.85 20.25 -0.97
CA LEU A 317 -8.83 21.34 -1.09
C LEU A 317 -9.68 21.22 -2.37
N ARG A 318 -9.06 20.86 -3.50
CA ARG A 318 -9.78 20.60 -4.76
C ARG A 318 -10.72 19.40 -4.64
N LEU A 319 -10.22 18.29 -4.11
CA LEU A 319 -11.04 17.09 -3.86
C LEU A 319 -12.24 17.44 -2.97
N TYR A 320 -12.01 18.21 -1.91
CA TYR A 320 -13.06 18.65 -1.00
C TYR A 320 -14.12 19.48 -1.75
N GLN A 321 -13.71 20.48 -2.53
CA GLN A 321 -14.63 21.34 -3.29
C GLN A 321 -15.47 20.56 -4.30
N ASP A 322 -14.84 19.65 -5.04
CA ASP A 322 -15.52 18.91 -6.10
C ASP A 322 -16.50 17.87 -5.55
N TRP A 323 -16.16 17.24 -4.41
CA TRP A 323 -16.89 16.08 -3.90
C TRP A 323 -17.79 16.37 -2.70
N GLU A 324 -17.68 17.56 -2.07
CA GLU A 324 -18.54 17.94 -0.95
C GLU A 324 -20.03 17.78 -1.28
N VAL A 325 -20.45 18.24 -2.47
CA VAL A 325 -21.85 18.28 -2.87
C VAL A 325 -22.50 16.89 -2.92
N HIS A 326 -21.75 15.85 -3.32
CA HIS A 326 -22.30 14.51 -3.53
C HIS A 326 -21.82 13.48 -2.50
N ARG A 327 -20.76 13.74 -1.73
CA ARG A 327 -20.26 12.87 -0.64
C ARG A 327 -20.47 13.44 0.76
N ASN A 328 -20.82 14.72 0.91
CA ASN A 328 -20.93 15.40 2.20
C ASN A 328 -19.65 15.24 3.06
N LEU A 329 -18.48 15.53 2.47
CA LEU A 329 -17.17 15.30 3.09
C LEU A 329 -17.02 16.08 4.41
N SER A 330 -17.66 17.23 4.56
CA SER A 330 -17.67 18.03 5.80
C SER A 330 -18.26 17.28 7.00
N GLN A 331 -19.04 16.22 6.74
CA GLN A 331 -19.63 15.35 7.75
C GLN A 331 -18.66 14.25 8.19
N LEU A 332 -17.44 14.20 7.67
CA LEU A 332 -16.42 13.28 8.15
C LEU A 332 -15.41 14.05 9.00
N PRO A 333 -15.08 13.58 10.23
CA PRO A 333 -14.10 14.27 11.08
C PRO A 333 -12.77 14.50 10.36
N ASN A 334 -12.31 13.52 9.58
CA ASN A 334 -11.02 13.63 8.90
C ASN A 334 -10.97 14.79 7.90
N PHE A 335 -11.99 14.97 7.06
CA PHE A 335 -12.02 16.11 6.14
C PHE A 335 -12.21 17.45 6.86
N ALA A 336 -13.13 17.53 7.82
CA ALA A 336 -13.41 18.79 8.52
C ALA A 336 -12.14 19.40 9.15
N PHE A 337 -11.34 18.56 9.82
CA PHE A 337 -10.09 19.01 10.44
C PHE A 337 -8.94 19.13 9.43
N SER A 338 -8.78 18.18 8.50
CA SER A 338 -7.65 18.19 7.56
C SER A 338 -7.74 19.31 6.50
N VAL A 339 -8.95 19.74 6.13
CA VAL A 339 -9.15 20.91 5.26
C VAL A 339 -8.78 22.20 5.98
N ALA A 340 -9.12 22.33 7.27
CA ALA A 340 -8.70 23.46 8.09
C ALA A 340 -7.17 23.51 8.22
N LEU A 341 -6.53 22.37 8.52
CA LEU A 341 -5.06 22.24 8.56
C LEU A 341 -4.40 22.61 7.23
N SER A 342 -5.00 22.23 6.11
CA SER A 342 -4.48 22.56 4.78
C SER A 342 -4.46 24.07 4.54
N HIS A 343 -5.54 24.77 4.90
CA HIS A 343 -5.59 26.23 4.83
C HIS A 343 -4.58 26.88 5.79
N PHE A 344 -4.42 26.34 7.00
CA PHE A 344 -3.43 26.82 7.95
C PHE A 344 -2.00 26.68 7.39
N HIS A 345 -1.60 25.49 6.91
CA HIS A 345 -0.26 25.28 6.36
C HIS A 345 0.02 26.16 5.15
N LEU A 346 -0.93 26.33 4.22
CA LEU A 346 -0.77 27.25 3.08
C LEU A 346 -0.58 28.71 3.52
N SER A 347 -1.21 29.12 4.64
CA SER A 347 -0.98 30.46 5.20
C SER A 347 0.44 30.63 5.77
N GLN A 348 1.07 29.54 6.22
CA GLN A 348 2.43 29.56 6.78
C GLN A 348 3.52 29.45 5.72
N GLU A 349 3.19 29.22 4.44
CA GLU A 349 4.19 29.14 3.38
C GLU A 349 4.85 30.50 3.12
N ASP A 350 6.19 30.51 3.01
CA ASP A 350 7.00 31.72 2.84
C ASP A 350 6.68 32.48 1.54
N GLN A 351 6.21 31.76 0.52
CA GLN A 351 5.90 32.31 -0.80
C GLN A 351 4.51 32.95 -0.88
N THR A 352 3.69 32.82 0.17
CA THR A 352 2.32 33.34 0.19
C THR A 352 2.30 34.84 0.48
N GLU A 353 1.67 35.60 -0.41
CA GLU A 353 1.46 37.05 -0.26
C GLU A 353 0.74 37.40 1.05
N SER A 354 1.08 38.54 1.66
CA SER A 354 0.55 38.94 2.97
C SER A 354 -0.98 38.96 3.06
N LYS A 355 -1.67 39.41 2.00
CA LYS A 355 -3.14 39.46 1.97
C LYS A 355 -3.76 38.07 1.87
N GLU A 356 -3.20 37.21 1.02
CA GLU A 356 -3.70 35.84 0.85
C GLU A 356 -3.39 34.99 2.08
N ARG A 357 -2.25 35.24 2.75
CA ARG A 357 -1.91 34.66 4.04
C ARG A 357 -2.98 34.93 5.10
N GLU A 358 -3.39 36.19 5.26
CA GLU A 358 -4.43 36.58 6.22
C GLU A 358 -5.77 35.92 5.89
N ARG A 359 -6.15 35.91 4.60
CA ARG A 359 -7.37 35.26 4.12
C ARG A 359 -7.37 33.75 4.40
N LEU A 360 -6.27 33.06 4.09
CA LEU A 360 -6.10 31.62 4.31
C LEU A 360 -6.14 31.28 5.81
N LYS A 361 -5.45 32.08 6.63
CA LYS A 361 -5.46 31.92 8.10
C LYS A 361 -6.85 32.11 8.67
N HIS A 362 -7.55 33.19 8.30
CA HIS A 362 -8.91 33.45 8.75
C HIS A 362 -9.87 32.33 8.34
N LYS A 363 -9.74 31.82 7.10
CA LYS A 363 -10.52 30.68 6.64
C LYS A 363 -10.20 29.40 7.43
N ALA A 364 -8.93 29.16 7.75
CA ALA A 364 -8.52 28.03 8.58
C ALA A 364 -9.16 28.12 9.98
N ASP A 365 -9.16 29.30 10.59
CA ASP A 365 -9.73 29.55 11.91
C ASP A 365 -11.22 29.22 11.95
N LEU A 366 -11.99 29.75 11.00
CA LEU A 366 -13.43 29.47 10.89
C LEU A 366 -13.70 27.97 10.72
N LEU A 367 -12.97 27.31 9.81
CA LEU A 367 -13.15 25.89 9.54
C LEU A 367 -12.79 25.01 10.74
N LEU A 368 -11.71 25.32 11.46
CA LEU A 368 -11.33 24.57 12.65
C LEU A 368 -12.33 24.78 13.79
N GLN A 369 -12.80 26.01 14.00
CA GLN A 369 -13.83 26.31 15.00
C GLN A 369 -15.12 25.53 14.70
N ASP A 370 -15.59 25.56 13.45
CA ASP A 370 -16.78 24.83 13.04
C ASP A 370 -16.58 23.29 13.14
N ALA A 371 -15.38 22.79 12.83
CA ALA A 371 -15.03 21.38 13.01
C ALA A 371 -15.05 20.96 14.49
N LEU A 372 -14.51 21.78 15.39
CA LEU A 372 -14.54 21.56 16.84
C LEU A 372 -15.97 21.60 17.41
N ILE A 373 -16.84 22.46 16.86
CA ILE A 373 -18.26 22.50 17.22
C ILE A 373 -19.00 21.26 16.70
N MET A 374 -18.70 20.83 15.48
CA MET A 374 -19.30 19.66 14.85
C MET A 374 -18.80 18.34 15.47
N PHE A 375 -17.57 18.27 15.93
CA PHE A 375 -16.93 17.06 16.44
C PHE A 375 -16.14 17.30 17.74
N PRO A 376 -16.81 17.66 18.85
CA PRO A 376 -16.14 18.04 20.09
C PRO A 376 -15.28 16.92 20.70
N GLY A 377 -15.67 15.65 20.51
CA GLY A 377 -14.93 14.50 21.04
C GLY A 377 -13.60 14.20 20.33
N VAL A 378 -13.20 14.97 19.33
CA VAL A 378 -11.84 14.88 18.75
C VAL A 378 -10.80 15.48 19.69
N LEU A 379 -11.13 16.55 20.43
CA LEU A 379 -10.15 17.37 21.13
C LEU A 379 -9.40 16.59 22.22
N MET A 380 -10.12 15.95 23.15
CA MET A 380 -9.47 15.28 24.29
C MET A 380 -8.59 14.10 23.87
N PRO A 381 -9.07 13.13 23.05
CA PRO A 381 -8.23 12.04 22.58
C PRO A 381 -7.00 12.53 21.80
N LEU A 382 -7.15 13.64 21.07
CA LEU A 382 -6.04 14.24 20.33
C LEU A 382 -4.97 14.81 21.26
N LEU A 383 -5.38 15.60 22.27
CA LEU A 383 -4.44 16.17 23.26
C LEU A 383 -3.73 15.08 24.07
N ASP A 384 -4.45 14.02 24.46
CA ASP A 384 -3.88 12.86 25.14
C ASP A 384 -2.76 12.20 24.31
N LEU A 385 -3.02 11.95 23.03
CA LEU A 385 -2.03 11.38 22.11
C LEU A 385 -0.89 12.36 21.83
N CYS A 386 -1.16 13.66 21.75
CA CYS A 386 -0.14 14.71 21.62
C CYS A 386 0.64 14.94 22.92
N THR A 387 0.28 14.30 24.03
CA THR A 387 0.87 14.47 25.37
C THR A 387 0.80 15.92 25.89
N VAL A 388 -0.28 16.62 25.53
CA VAL A 388 -0.55 18.00 25.93
C VAL A 388 -1.64 18.00 26.99
N GLN A 389 -1.42 18.73 28.09
CA GLN A 389 -2.44 18.87 29.14
C GLN A 389 -3.38 20.04 28.81
N PRO A 390 -4.69 19.81 28.69
CA PRO A 390 -5.66 20.89 28.51
C PRO A 390 -5.78 21.72 29.79
N ASP A 391 -6.12 23.01 29.63
CA ASP A 391 -6.47 23.87 30.75
C ASP A 391 -7.66 23.31 31.55
N ALA A 392 -7.70 23.60 32.85
CA ALA A 392 -8.82 23.22 33.71
C ALA A 392 -10.17 23.74 33.17
N ALA A 393 -10.17 24.92 32.55
CA ALA A 393 -11.35 25.50 31.92
C ALA A 393 -11.87 24.66 30.75
N VAL A 394 -11.00 24.00 29.98
CA VAL A 394 -11.39 23.15 28.84
C VAL A 394 -11.82 21.76 29.33
N SER A 395 -11.06 21.18 30.27
CA SER A 395 -11.30 19.83 30.79
C SER A 395 -12.53 19.68 31.67
N SER A 396 -12.91 20.75 32.38
CA SER A 396 -14.12 20.78 33.21
C SER A 396 -15.38 21.22 32.45
N HIS A 397 -15.23 21.79 31.24
CA HIS A 397 -16.37 22.31 30.48
C HIS A 397 -17.27 21.18 29.96
N ASP A 398 -18.60 21.33 30.06
CA ASP A 398 -19.56 20.29 29.65
C ASP A 398 -19.45 19.92 28.16
N PHE A 399 -18.98 20.85 27.30
CA PHE A 399 -18.89 20.65 25.84
C PHE A 399 -17.73 19.77 25.38
N PHE A 400 -16.53 19.91 25.96
CA PHE A 400 -15.35 19.10 25.61
C PHE A 400 -15.01 18.04 26.65
N GLY A 401 -15.50 18.22 27.88
CA GLY A 401 -15.22 17.34 29.00
C GLY A 401 -15.97 16.00 28.95
N PRO A 402 -15.89 15.22 30.05
CA PRO A 402 -16.35 13.83 30.10
C PRO A 402 -17.84 13.60 29.83
N ARG A 403 -18.65 14.67 29.86
CA ARG A 403 -20.10 14.64 29.60
C ARG A 403 -20.44 14.76 28.12
N SER A 404 -19.48 15.05 27.25
CA SER A 404 -19.66 15.05 25.80
C SER A 404 -19.84 13.62 25.29
N GLN A 405 -21.05 13.08 25.41
CA GLN A 405 -21.39 11.77 24.87
C GLN A 405 -21.45 11.79 23.34
N GLN A 406 -20.69 10.90 22.70
CA GLN A 406 -20.74 10.67 21.27
C GLN A 406 -21.43 9.34 20.98
N THR A 407 -22.06 9.23 19.80
CA THR A 407 -22.57 7.94 19.35
C THR A 407 -21.40 6.99 19.03
N PRO A 408 -21.57 5.67 19.20
CA PRO A 408 -20.49 4.70 18.93
C PRO A 408 -19.91 4.81 17.51
N ALA A 409 -20.76 4.98 16.49
CA ALA A 409 -20.33 5.14 15.11
C ALA A 409 -19.47 6.40 14.89
N LEU A 410 -19.78 7.50 15.58
CA LEU A 410 -18.95 8.70 15.51
C LEU A 410 -17.64 8.52 16.27
N ALA A 411 -17.67 7.86 17.43
CA ALA A 411 -16.47 7.55 18.20
C ALA A 411 -15.49 6.69 17.40
N GLU A 412 -15.98 5.75 16.59
CA GLU A 412 -15.17 4.94 15.66
C GLU A 412 -14.43 5.82 14.64
N LEU A 413 -15.13 6.76 13.99
CA LEU A 413 -14.55 7.71 13.04
C LEU A 413 -13.55 8.68 13.70
N VAL A 414 -13.84 9.15 14.90
CA VAL A 414 -12.96 10.01 15.68
C VAL A 414 -11.68 9.27 16.06
N SER A 415 -11.80 8.05 16.61
CA SER A 415 -10.64 7.21 16.95
C SER A 415 -9.77 6.90 15.73
N LEU A 416 -10.39 6.62 14.58
CA LEU A 416 -9.68 6.45 13.31
C LEU A 416 -8.88 7.70 12.92
N TYR A 417 -9.53 8.86 12.92
CA TYR A 417 -8.89 10.12 12.54
C TYR A 417 -7.75 10.50 13.49
N VAL A 418 -8.01 10.51 14.79
CA VAL A 418 -7.03 10.95 15.79
C VAL A 418 -5.85 9.98 15.83
N GLY A 419 -6.10 8.67 15.90
CA GLY A 419 -5.04 7.67 15.93
C GLY A 419 -4.07 7.81 14.75
N ARG A 420 -4.60 8.17 13.57
CA ARG A 420 -3.82 8.36 12.35
C ARG A 420 -3.10 9.71 12.28
N THR A 421 -3.77 10.80 12.67
CA THR A 421 -3.31 12.17 12.37
C THR A 421 -2.62 12.89 13.53
N HIS A 422 -2.63 12.35 14.75
CA HIS A 422 -2.10 13.03 15.94
C HIS A 422 -0.66 13.57 15.78
N THR A 423 0.19 12.91 14.99
CA THR A 423 1.57 13.39 14.74
C THR A 423 1.64 14.72 13.99
N LEU A 424 0.66 15.01 13.13
CA LEU A 424 0.54 16.27 12.40
C LEU A 424 0.17 17.43 13.33
N TRP A 425 -0.57 17.13 14.40
CA TRP A 425 -0.98 18.10 15.41
C TRP A 425 0.09 18.40 16.44
N ARG A 426 1.18 17.63 16.53
CA ARG A 426 2.27 17.88 17.49
C ARG A 426 3.16 19.08 17.13
N GLU A 427 2.99 19.67 15.95
CA GLU A 427 3.76 20.85 15.56
C GLU A 427 3.39 22.05 16.45
N GLY A 428 4.40 22.74 17.00
CA GLY A 428 4.17 23.82 17.97
C GLY A 428 3.26 24.95 17.44
N GLY A 429 3.44 25.35 16.18
CA GLY A 429 2.57 26.35 15.55
C GLY A 429 1.12 25.88 15.40
N VAL A 430 0.91 24.58 15.13
CA VAL A 430 -0.42 23.98 15.02
C VAL A 430 -1.10 23.88 16.39
N LEU A 431 -0.36 23.53 17.45
CA LEU A 431 -0.90 23.47 18.82
C LEU A 431 -1.33 24.85 19.34
N LEU A 432 -0.50 25.87 19.14
CA LEU A 432 -0.85 27.25 19.54
C LEU A 432 -2.10 27.73 18.81
N TRP A 433 -2.18 27.44 17.51
CA TRP A 433 -3.36 27.73 16.71
C TRP A 433 -4.61 26.97 17.18
N LEU A 434 -4.47 25.69 17.54
CA LEU A 434 -5.54 24.88 18.10
C LEU A 434 -6.05 25.49 19.42
N GLU A 435 -5.16 25.92 20.29
CA GLU A 435 -5.50 26.56 21.56
C GLU A 435 -6.32 27.84 21.36
N GLU A 436 -5.93 28.70 20.41
CA GLU A 436 -6.68 29.89 20.01
C GLU A 436 -8.11 29.55 19.57
N CYS A 437 -8.25 28.53 18.71
CA CYS A 437 -9.55 28.10 18.21
C CYS A 437 -10.43 27.48 19.30
N VAL A 438 -9.86 26.68 20.21
CA VAL A 438 -10.60 26.08 21.34
C VAL A 438 -11.16 27.17 22.25
N ARG A 439 -10.38 28.22 22.54
CA ARG A 439 -10.84 29.36 23.34
C ARG A 439 -12.03 30.07 22.70
N GLU A 440 -11.97 30.31 21.39
CA GLU A 440 -13.07 30.93 20.66
C GLU A 440 -14.31 30.03 20.58
N VAL A 441 -14.13 28.72 20.41
CA VAL A 441 -15.25 27.76 20.43
C VAL A 441 -15.96 27.76 21.78
N LEU A 442 -15.21 27.74 22.89
CA LEU A 442 -15.81 27.85 24.22
C LEU A 442 -16.62 29.15 24.37
N ARG A 443 -16.07 30.28 23.92
CA ARG A 443 -16.79 31.56 23.91
C ARG A 443 -18.10 31.49 23.12
N ARG A 444 -18.10 30.84 21.94
CA ARG A 444 -19.30 30.64 21.09
C ARG A 444 -20.33 29.72 21.75
N VAL A 445 -19.87 28.65 22.41
CA VAL A 445 -20.73 27.71 23.13
C VAL A 445 -21.40 28.38 24.33
N ASP A 446 -20.65 29.15 25.13
CA ASP A 446 -21.19 29.91 26.26
C ASP A 446 -22.18 30.98 25.81
N ALA A 447 -21.94 31.59 24.64
CA ALA A 447 -22.85 32.52 23.99
C ALA A 447 -24.11 31.85 23.38
N LYS A 448 -24.22 30.52 23.46
CA LYS A 448 -25.32 29.72 22.89
C LYS A 448 -25.50 29.95 21.39
N ASP A 449 -24.39 29.93 20.64
CA ASP A 449 -24.41 29.99 19.19
C ASP A 449 -25.37 28.92 18.61
N PRO A 450 -26.34 29.30 17.75
CA PRO A 450 -27.29 28.36 17.13
C PRO A 450 -26.61 27.20 16.39
N LEU A 451 -25.38 27.38 15.90
CA LEU A 451 -24.62 26.33 15.24
C LEU A 451 -24.38 25.12 16.15
N VAL A 452 -24.21 25.34 17.45
CA VAL A 452 -23.92 24.28 18.43
C VAL A 452 -25.08 23.29 18.52
N GLU A 453 -26.31 23.80 18.59
CA GLU A 453 -27.52 22.99 18.64
C GLU A 453 -27.76 22.27 17.30
N ASP A 454 -27.56 22.96 16.17
CA ASP A 454 -27.67 22.36 14.84
C ASP A 454 -26.67 21.21 14.64
N CYS A 455 -25.41 21.41 15.00
CA CYS A 455 -24.37 20.37 14.95
C CYS A 455 -24.70 19.19 15.87
N GLN A 456 -25.25 19.43 17.07
CA GLN A 456 -25.69 18.36 17.96
C GLN A 456 -26.82 17.53 17.33
N ASN A 457 -27.80 18.18 16.68
CA ASN A 457 -28.90 17.50 16.01
C ASN A 457 -28.41 16.71 14.79
N LYS A 458 -27.52 17.29 13.97
CA LYS A 458 -26.84 16.59 12.86
C LYS A 458 -26.13 15.33 13.34
N ARG A 459 -25.38 15.40 14.45
CA ARG A 459 -24.69 14.23 15.01
C ARG A 459 -25.67 13.11 15.40
N LYS A 460 -26.75 13.44 16.10
CA LYS A 460 -27.77 12.47 16.53
C LYS A 460 -28.45 11.78 15.35
N GLN A 461 -28.72 12.51 14.27
CA GLN A 461 -29.41 11.98 13.10
C GLN A 461 -28.50 11.10 12.23
N ARG A 462 -27.23 11.51 12.04
CA ARG A 462 -26.36 10.95 10.98
C ARG A 462 -25.46 9.80 11.42
N TYR A 463 -25.05 9.73 12.70
CA TYR A 463 -24.09 8.72 13.17
C TYR A 463 -24.76 7.67 14.08
N GLN A 464 -25.81 7.03 13.59
CA GLN A 464 -26.52 5.98 14.35
C GLN A 464 -25.76 4.66 14.34
N SER A 465 -25.27 4.25 13.16
CA SER A 465 -24.48 3.04 12.93
C SER A 465 -23.49 3.27 11.80
N ALA A 466 -22.30 2.70 11.89
CA ALA A 466 -21.34 2.74 10.79
C ALA A 466 -21.65 1.61 9.78
N PRO A 467 -21.51 1.86 8.47
CA PRO A 467 -21.67 0.84 7.44
C PRO A 467 -20.49 -0.16 7.44
N LEU A 468 -20.72 -1.33 6.83
CA LEU A 468 -19.77 -2.46 6.84
C LEU A 468 -18.40 -2.12 6.23
N ASN A 469 -18.34 -1.24 5.23
CA ASN A 469 -17.09 -0.79 4.63
C ASN A 469 -16.22 0.03 5.61
N ILE A 470 -16.82 0.76 6.55
CA ILE A 470 -16.09 1.48 7.59
C ILE A 470 -15.50 0.48 8.60
N HIS A 471 -16.29 -0.50 9.05
CA HIS A 471 -15.77 -1.56 9.91
C HIS A 471 -14.63 -2.34 9.26
N ARG A 472 -14.74 -2.62 7.96
CA ARG A 472 -13.67 -3.23 7.16
C ARG A 472 -12.41 -2.35 7.18
N HIS A 473 -12.58 -1.03 6.99
CA HIS A 473 -11.47 -0.08 7.06
C HIS A 473 -10.82 -0.05 8.44
N VAL A 474 -11.60 -0.11 9.53
CA VAL A 474 -11.04 -0.16 10.89
C VAL A 474 -10.16 -1.39 11.07
N ILE A 475 -10.65 -2.57 10.68
CA ILE A 475 -9.88 -3.82 10.77
C ILE A 475 -8.60 -3.74 9.94
N LEU A 476 -8.68 -3.21 8.71
CA LEU A 476 -7.53 -3.02 7.84
C LEU A 476 -6.53 -1.97 8.35
N SER A 477 -7.00 -0.97 9.11
CA SER A 477 -6.16 0.10 9.64
C SER A 477 -5.30 -0.34 10.82
N GLU A 478 -5.76 -1.35 11.57
CA GLU A 478 -5.13 -1.85 12.80
C GLU A 478 -4.86 -0.75 13.86
N ILE A 479 -5.64 0.34 13.84
CA ILE A 479 -5.59 1.38 14.88
C ILE A 479 -6.29 0.82 16.11
N LYS A 480 -5.56 0.72 17.23
CA LYS A 480 -6.01 0.01 18.44
C LYS A 480 -7.26 0.63 19.04
N GLU A 481 -7.28 1.95 19.14
CA GLU A 481 -8.37 2.74 19.70
C GLU A 481 -9.63 2.56 18.85
N ALA A 482 -9.52 2.66 17.52
CA ALA A 482 -10.64 2.41 16.61
C ALA A 482 -11.14 0.95 16.66
N THR A 483 -10.22 -0.02 16.76
CA THR A 483 -10.58 -1.44 16.83
C THR A 483 -11.37 -1.76 18.11
N SER A 484 -11.07 -1.09 19.22
CA SER A 484 -11.80 -1.22 20.48
C SER A 484 -13.23 -0.66 20.44
N THR A 485 -13.54 0.21 19.46
CA THR A 485 -14.88 0.79 19.29
C THR A 485 -15.81 -0.03 18.38
N LEU A 486 -15.30 -1.12 17.77
CA LEU A 486 -16.09 -1.94 16.87
C LEU A 486 -17.27 -2.63 17.60
N PRO A 487 -18.44 -2.74 16.95
CA PRO A 487 -19.58 -3.48 17.51
C PRO A 487 -19.26 -4.94 17.80
N LEU A 488 -19.95 -5.53 18.79
CA LEU A 488 -19.74 -6.92 19.18
C LEU A 488 -20.10 -7.89 18.04
N GLU A 489 -21.07 -7.52 17.21
CA GLU A 489 -21.52 -8.26 16.04
C GLU A 489 -20.41 -8.43 14.99
N VAL A 490 -19.48 -7.48 14.93
CA VAL A 490 -18.33 -7.52 14.02
C VAL A 490 -17.16 -8.27 14.64
N THR A 491 -16.88 -8.02 15.92
CA THR A 491 -15.72 -8.62 16.61
C THR A 491 -15.89 -10.10 16.94
N THR A 492 -17.14 -10.59 17.00
CA THR A 492 -17.46 -12.02 17.15
C THR A 492 -17.34 -12.81 15.86
N GLN A 493 -17.31 -12.15 14.70
CA GLN A 493 -17.13 -12.82 13.41
C GLN A 493 -15.67 -13.24 13.20
N SER A 494 -15.51 -14.41 12.61
CA SER A 494 -14.23 -14.92 12.13
C SER A 494 -13.79 -14.08 10.92
N VAL A 495 -12.97 -13.06 11.16
CA VAL A 495 -12.46 -12.18 10.08
C VAL A 495 -11.18 -12.75 9.48
N MET A 496 -11.25 -13.10 8.21
CA MET A 496 -10.11 -13.62 7.45
C MET A 496 -9.27 -12.48 6.88
N GLY A 497 -7.94 -12.57 7.00
CA GLY A 497 -7.03 -11.53 6.51
C GLY A 497 -7.03 -11.35 4.98
N PHE A 498 -7.36 -12.41 4.24
CA PHE A 498 -7.41 -12.41 2.77
C PHE A 498 -8.73 -11.88 2.19
N ASP A 499 -9.81 -11.80 2.98
CA ASP A 499 -11.10 -11.23 2.58
C ASP A 499 -11.84 -10.67 3.81
N PRO A 500 -11.45 -9.49 4.32
CA PRO A 500 -12.01 -8.95 5.55
C PRO A 500 -13.42 -8.41 5.31
N LEU A 501 -14.40 -8.95 6.05
CA LEU A 501 -15.81 -8.55 6.01
C LEU A 501 -16.34 -8.42 4.57
N PRO A 502 -16.49 -9.49 3.79
CA PRO A 502 -16.93 -9.39 2.40
C PRO A 502 -18.34 -8.76 2.27
N PRO A 503 -18.65 -8.04 1.17
CA PRO A 503 -20.00 -7.52 0.92
C PRO A 503 -21.06 -8.63 0.92
N LEU A 504 -22.23 -8.35 1.47
CA LEU A 504 -23.33 -9.33 1.58
C LEU A 504 -23.90 -9.72 0.21
N ASP A 505 -23.77 -8.84 -0.78
CA ASP A 505 -24.24 -8.92 -2.16
C ASP A 505 -23.14 -9.36 -3.14
N SER A 506 -22.18 -10.17 -2.68
CA SER A 506 -21.09 -10.73 -3.47
C SER A 506 -21.59 -11.42 -4.76
N VAL A 507 -20.97 -11.10 -5.91
CA VAL A 507 -21.35 -11.69 -7.22
C VAL A 507 -20.25 -12.65 -7.71
N SER A 508 -20.55 -13.94 -7.81
CA SER A 508 -19.63 -14.95 -8.36
C SER A 508 -19.92 -15.22 -9.85
N ILE A 509 -18.88 -15.19 -10.71
CA ILE A 509 -18.99 -15.68 -12.10
C ILE A 509 -18.67 -17.17 -12.10
N GLY A 510 -19.68 -17.98 -12.43
CA GLY A 510 -19.49 -19.40 -12.71
C GLY A 510 -19.61 -20.31 -11.49
N GLY A 511 -20.84 -20.54 -11.02
CA GLY A 511 -21.25 -21.79 -10.38
C GLY A 511 -20.56 -22.23 -9.09
N VAL A 512 -19.58 -21.48 -8.56
CA VAL A 512 -19.09 -21.67 -7.20
C VAL A 512 -20.13 -21.05 -6.27
N PRO A 513 -20.86 -21.84 -5.46
CA PRO A 513 -21.90 -21.28 -4.62
C PRO A 513 -21.28 -20.32 -3.60
N VAL A 514 -21.98 -19.20 -3.37
CA VAL A 514 -21.72 -18.20 -2.32
C VAL A 514 -21.47 -18.87 -0.95
N ASN A 515 -22.00 -20.07 -0.75
CA ASN A 515 -21.91 -20.89 0.46
C ASN A 515 -20.54 -21.52 0.76
N VAL A 516 -19.55 -21.50 -0.16
CA VAL A 516 -18.18 -21.92 0.21
C VAL A 516 -17.49 -20.87 1.10
N PHE A 517 -17.91 -19.60 1.02
CA PHE A 517 -17.37 -18.51 1.82
C PHE A 517 -18.17 -18.20 3.10
N GLN A 518 -19.33 -18.84 3.31
CA GLN A 518 -20.18 -18.67 4.50
C GLN A 518 -20.31 -19.94 5.37
N GLY A 519 -19.69 -21.05 4.97
CA GLY A 519 -19.79 -22.36 5.64
C GLY A 519 -18.77 -22.61 6.76
N LEU A 520 -18.32 -21.58 7.49
CA LEU A 520 -17.44 -21.80 8.64
C LEU A 520 -18.29 -22.17 9.88
N PRO A 521 -18.05 -23.34 10.52
CA PRO A 521 -18.62 -23.59 11.84
C PRO A 521 -18.11 -22.53 12.81
N SER A 522 -18.99 -22.06 13.70
CA SER A 522 -18.72 -21.02 14.73
C SER A 522 -17.58 -21.33 15.71
N ASN A 523 -16.85 -22.43 15.52
CA ASN A 523 -15.88 -23.00 16.46
C ASN A 523 -14.44 -23.07 15.92
N SER A 524 -14.14 -22.57 14.72
CA SER A 524 -12.76 -22.40 14.25
C SER A 524 -12.33 -20.92 14.38
N VAL A 525 -11.42 -20.66 15.33
CA VAL A 525 -10.80 -19.34 15.50
C VAL A 525 -9.71 -19.19 14.43
N PRO A 526 -9.88 -18.40 13.36
CA PRO A 526 -8.89 -18.30 12.30
C PRO A 526 -7.59 -17.68 12.81
N LEU A 527 -6.56 -17.65 11.96
CA LEU A 527 -5.38 -16.78 12.11
C LEU A 527 -5.80 -15.31 12.02
N CYS A 528 -6.53 -14.84 13.02
CA CYS A 528 -6.91 -13.46 13.25
C CYS A 528 -5.72 -12.73 13.87
N LEU A 529 -5.50 -11.47 13.47
CA LEU A 529 -4.53 -10.56 14.09
C LEU A 529 -4.71 -10.52 15.63
N THR A 530 -5.96 -10.59 16.11
CA THR A 530 -6.28 -10.61 17.54
C THR A 530 -6.05 -11.99 18.19
N SER A 531 -6.26 -13.09 17.46
CA SER A 531 -6.02 -14.47 17.94
C SER A 531 -4.52 -14.71 18.15
N TRP A 532 -3.68 -14.26 17.22
CA TRP A 532 -2.23 -14.36 17.36
C TRP A 532 -1.66 -13.46 18.46
N GLU A 533 -2.22 -12.26 18.67
CA GLU A 533 -1.85 -11.39 19.80
C GLU A 533 -2.31 -11.95 21.16
N ASN A 534 -3.47 -12.61 21.19
CA ASN A 534 -3.94 -13.33 22.39
C ASN A 534 -3.12 -14.59 22.65
N GLN A 535 -2.66 -15.31 21.62
CA GLN A 535 -1.65 -16.37 21.75
C GLN A 535 -0.29 -15.80 22.19
N LYS A 536 0.14 -14.62 21.70
CA LYS A 536 1.33 -13.92 22.23
C LYS A 536 1.14 -13.53 23.70
N LYS A 537 -0.06 -13.13 24.15
CA LYS A 537 -0.34 -12.87 25.58
C LYS A 537 -0.32 -14.16 26.41
N SER A 538 -0.86 -15.27 25.91
CA SER A 538 -0.79 -16.58 26.57
C SER A 538 0.65 -17.13 26.61
N ALA A 539 1.41 -16.93 25.53
CA ALA A 539 2.84 -17.23 25.46
C ALA A 539 3.69 -16.30 26.36
N LYS A 540 3.30 -15.02 26.51
CA LYS A 540 3.88 -14.07 27.48
C LYS A 540 3.53 -14.41 28.94
N THR A 541 2.35 -14.96 29.18
CA THR A 541 1.96 -15.50 30.51
C THR A 541 2.78 -16.75 30.84
N SER A 542 3.15 -17.54 29.82
CA SER A 542 4.13 -18.63 29.90
C SER A 542 5.58 -18.13 29.96
N GLN A 543 5.80 -16.83 29.74
CA GLN A 543 7.07 -16.09 29.87
C GLN A 543 7.15 -15.30 31.19
N GLY A 544 6.20 -15.51 32.12
CA GLY A 544 6.26 -15.05 33.51
C GLY A 544 7.24 -15.81 34.41
N LEU A 545 8.24 -16.48 33.81
CA LEU A 545 9.36 -17.13 34.50
C LEU A 545 10.72 -16.49 34.16
N LEU A 546 10.72 -15.33 33.49
CA LEU A 546 11.94 -14.60 33.11
C LEU A 546 12.18 -13.30 33.90
N GLU A 547 11.31 -12.91 34.83
CA GLU A 547 11.59 -11.79 35.76
C GLU A 547 12.31 -12.20 37.06
N ILE A 548 12.51 -13.50 37.30
CA ILE A 548 13.36 -13.96 38.42
C ILE A 548 14.86 -13.91 38.07
N ASN A 549 15.22 -13.79 36.79
CA ASN A 549 16.62 -13.80 36.34
C ASN A 549 17.31 -12.42 36.29
N VAL A 550 16.57 -11.31 36.36
CA VAL A 550 17.18 -9.97 36.38
C VAL A 550 17.61 -9.58 37.81
N LEU A 551 16.91 -10.07 38.84
CA LEU A 551 17.27 -9.88 40.25
C LEU A 551 18.39 -10.80 40.76
N TRP A 552 18.77 -11.83 39.98
CA TRP A 552 19.92 -12.70 40.29
C TRP A 552 21.21 -12.26 39.59
N SER A 553 21.13 -11.40 38.57
CA SER A 553 22.28 -10.99 37.76
C SER A 553 23.13 -9.89 38.40
N GLU A 554 22.66 -9.20 39.45
CA GLU A 554 23.42 -8.15 40.13
C GLU A 554 24.25 -8.65 41.33
N LYS A 555 24.05 -9.90 41.78
CA LYS A 555 24.70 -10.41 43.00
C LYS A 555 25.87 -11.37 42.79
N CYS A 556 26.29 -11.63 41.56
CA CYS A 556 27.39 -12.56 41.27
C CYS A 556 28.48 -11.94 40.36
N LYS A 557 29.08 -10.84 40.81
CA LYS A 557 30.42 -10.43 40.36
C LYS A 557 31.48 -10.89 41.37
N SER A 558 31.71 -12.20 41.47
CA SER A 558 32.93 -12.72 42.10
C SER A 558 33.09 -14.24 41.94
N ASN A 559 34.24 -14.60 41.36
CA ASN A 559 34.96 -15.88 41.47
C ASN A 559 34.64 -17.03 40.46
N PRO A 560 35.50 -17.26 39.45
CA PRO A 560 35.27 -18.19 38.33
C PRO A 560 35.88 -19.60 38.51
N GLU A 561 35.80 -20.22 39.68
CA GLU A 561 36.27 -21.62 39.88
C GLU A 561 35.19 -22.63 40.33
N GLN A 562 33.95 -22.19 40.54
CA GLN A 562 32.83 -23.09 40.91
C GLN A 562 31.88 -23.45 39.75
N GLN A 563 32.23 -23.06 38.51
CA GLN A 563 31.34 -23.19 37.35
C GLN A 563 31.40 -24.56 36.66
N GLN A 564 32.43 -25.37 36.88
CA GLN A 564 32.61 -26.64 36.15
C GLN A 564 31.99 -27.88 36.81
N ARG A 565 31.52 -27.81 38.06
CA ARG A 565 30.97 -29.00 38.76
C ARG A 565 29.44 -29.12 38.77
N THR A 566 28.71 -28.09 38.38
CA THR A 566 27.22 -28.06 38.46
C THR A 566 26.54 -28.20 37.09
N LEU A 567 27.24 -27.89 35.99
CA LEU A 567 26.73 -28.07 34.62
C LEU A 567 26.64 -29.56 34.18
N GLY A 568 27.40 -30.46 34.82
CA GLY A 568 27.42 -31.89 34.49
C GLY A 568 26.29 -32.75 35.06
N ARG A 569 25.47 -32.25 36.00
CA ARG A 569 24.37 -33.01 36.63
C ARG A 569 22.98 -32.66 36.11
N CYS A 570 22.74 -31.44 35.65
CA CYS A 570 21.41 -31.02 35.17
C CYS A 570 21.12 -31.47 33.73
N TRP A 571 22.15 -31.61 32.90
CA TRP A 571 22.02 -32.09 31.51
C TRP A 571 21.63 -33.57 31.40
N ARG A 572 22.02 -34.40 32.38
CA ARG A 572 21.76 -35.85 32.37
C ARG A 572 20.31 -36.23 32.72
N LYS A 573 19.54 -35.36 33.38
CA LYS A 573 18.12 -35.61 33.71
C LYS A 573 17.14 -35.16 32.61
N ARG A 574 17.52 -34.24 31.72
CA ARG A 574 16.62 -33.72 30.65
C ARG A 574 16.70 -34.46 29.32
N VAL A 575 17.81 -35.16 29.05
CA VAL A 575 17.98 -35.90 27.77
C VAL A 575 17.28 -37.27 27.78
N GLN A 576 16.87 -37.79 28.94
CA GLN A 576 16.24 -39.11 29.05
C GLN A 576 14.73 -39.12 28.78
N GLN A 577 14.10 -37.95 28.56
CA GLN A 577 12.64 -37.82 28.48
C GLN A 577 12.12 -37.52 27.06
N TYR A 578 12.98 -37.36 26.05
CA TYR A 578 12.56 -36.80 24.75
C TYR A 578 12.96 -37.53 23.47
N LEU A 579 13.65 -38.67 23.50
CA LEU A 579 14.07 -39.35 22.25
C LEU A 579 14.04 -40.88 22.39
N TYR A 580 12.88 -41.50 22.10
CA TYR A 580 12.68 -42.61 21.14
C TYR A 580 11.24 -43.18 21.24
N PRO A 581 10.46 -43.25 20.13
CA PRO A 581 9.15 -43.90 20.06
C PRO A 581 9.26 -45.31 19.46
N GLN A 582 8.27 -46.18 19.72
CA GLN A 582 7.59 -47.12 18.78
C GLN A 582 7.02 -48.38 19.48
N LEU A 583 5.71 -48.57 19.29
CA LEU A 583 4.96 -49.80 19.00
C LEU A 583 4.99 -51.06 19.91
N ASN A 584 3.76 -51.61 20.02
CA ASN A 584 3.37 -53.03 20.09
C ASN A 584 3.34 -53.75 21.46
N LYS A 585 2.14 -53.94 22.05
CA LYS A 585 1.33 -55.18 21.91
C LYS A 585 0.13 -55.22 22.88
N SER A 586 -0.97 -55.70 22.33
CA SER A 586 -2.20 -56.21 22.93
C SER A 586 -1.99 -57.41 23.87
N HIS A 587 -2.81 -57.49 24.94
CA HIS A 587 -3.45 -58.65 25.60
C HIS A 587 -3.78 -58.25 27.06
N ILE A 588 -5.04 -58.07 27.46
CA ILE A 588 -5.93 -59.08 28.09
C ILE A 588 -5.19 -59.94 29.12
N ASP A 589 -5.46 -59.72 30.41
CA ASP A 589 -5.92 -60.81 31.28
C ASP A 589 -6.58 -60.34 32.59
N ILE A 590 -7.74 -60.96 32.78
CA ILE A 590 -8.57 -61.28 33.93
C ILE A 590 -7.90 -61.18 35.32
N THR A 591 -8.59 -60.52 36.26
CA THR A 591 -9.00 -61.13 37.54
C THR A 591 -10.30 -60.52 38.03
#